data_AF-T2IGL5-F1
#
_entry.id   AF-T2IGL5-F1
#
_cell.length_a   1.000
_cell.length_b   1.000
_cell.length_c   1.000
_cell.angle_alpha   90.00
_cell.angle_beta   90.00
_cell.angle_gamma   90.00
#
_symmetry.space_group_name_H-M   'P 1'
#
loop_
_entity.id
_entity.type
_entity.pdbx_description
1 polymer ?
#
loop_
_entity_poly.entity_id
_entity_poly.type
_entity_poly.pdbx_seq_one_letter_code
_entity_poly.pdbx_strand_id
1 'polypeptide(L)'
;MGELSGLVEKKSKDIEKLEEGKQTLILQQEEIKQYIKSTNSRLLIYQKELKILCCNYIAAQNKWMICKTNIDNFEISYKVFAYASKNIYLVTPPTQMFLFLDREIKKLMDGNFADYYNKVNAIRKKIANIYIYNQLSIIAIKHAFKQAREQDFKTALENDNLEYGTELKGLAEDFHQFLGNDKYIKPSPDMNSIIVERKISENEFIELEPEELSHGELKKLGLYAWIKYNNINDSIILIDEIENGFHPDWQYNIVNELVSWGDNQYLLATHSFYLCEVLTPAHVKEIEPKMLNPNSEE
;
A
#
# COMPACT_ATOMS: atom_id res chain seq x y z
N MET A 1 -2.94 78.66 8.82
CA MET A 1 -4.24 77.98 9.06
C MET A 1 -4.73 77.12 7.89
N GLY A 2 -4.43 77.45 6.63
CA GLY A 2 -4.90 76.66 5.46
C GLY A 2 -4.24 75.28 5.25
N GLU A 3 -2.98 75.09 5.63
CA GLU A 3 -2.29 73.78 5.43
C GLU A 3 -2.74 72.71 6.44
N LEU A 4 -3.11 73.10 7.67
CA LEU A 4 -3.62 72.17 8.68
C LEU A 4 -5.03 71.66 8.34
N SER A 5 -5.88 72.47 7.71
CA SER A 5 -7.24 72.02 7.33
C SER A 5 -7.20 71.01 6.19
N GLY A 6 -6.34 71.21 5.17
CA GLY A 6 -6.18 70.26 4.06
C GLY A 6 -5.59 68.91 4.50
N LEU A 7 -4.73 68.89 5.52
CA LEU A 7 -4.17 67.66 6.11
C LEU A 7 -5.23 66.87 6.91
N VAL A 8 -6.13 67.56 7.60
CA VAL A 8 -7.26 66.95 8.33
C VAL A 8 -8.29 66.38 7.35
N GLU A 9 -8.61 67.11 6.28
CA GLU A 9 -9.53 66.66 5.23
C GLU A 9 -9.01 65.43 4.49
N LYS A 10 -7.70 65.40 4.18
CA LYS A 10 -7.06 64.24 3.54
C LYS A 10 -7.09 63.02 4.45
N LYS A 11 -6.75 63.17 5.73
CA LYS A 11 -6.85 62.08 6.72
C LYS A 11 -8.28 61.59 6.91
N SER A 12 -9.27 62.47 6.88
CA SER A 12 -10.69 62.09 6.97
C SER A 12 -11.12 61.23 5.78
N LYS A 13 -10.72 61.60 4.55
CA LYS A 13 -10.99 60.80 3.35
C LYS A 13 -10.26 59.45 3.35
N ASP A 14 -9.05 59.41 3.90
CA ASP A 14 -8.30 58.15 4.04
C ASP A 14 -8.95 57.22 5.07
N ILE A 15 -9.54 57.76 6.15
CA ILE A 15 -10.32 56.99 7.14
C ILE A 15 -11.63 56.46 6.51
N GLU A 16 -12.39 57.28 5.78
CA GLU A 16 -13.60 56.84 5.08
C GLU A 16 -13.31 55.70 4.10
N LYS A 17 -12.25 55.79 3.30
CA LYS A 17 -11.83 54.71 2.39
C LYS A 17 -11.45 53.43 3.13
N LEU A 18 -10.82 53.55 4.30
CA LEU A 18 -10.49 52.38 5.13
C LEU A 18 -11.75 51.74 5.73
N GLU A 19 -12.74 52.55 6.13
CA GLU A 19 -14.04 52.05 6.61
C GLU A 19 -14.85 51.38 5.49
N GLU A 20 -14.92 51.97 4.30
CA GLU A 20 -15.54 51.34 3.12
C GLU A 20 -14.85 50.02 2.73
N GLY A 21 -13.50 50.00 2.75
CA GLY A 21 -12.72 48.80 2.50
C GLY A 21 -12.98 47.70 3.55
N LYS A 22 -13.12 48.07 4.82
CA LYS A 22 -13.48 47.16 5.90
C LYS A 22 -14.89 46.60 5.73
N GLN A 23 -15.87 47.44 5.36
CA GLN A 23 -17.26 47.02 5.13
C GLN A 23 -17.35 46.03 3.96
N THR A 24 -16.59 46.27 2.90
CA THR A 24 -16.51 45.39 1.72
C THR A 24 -15.95 44.01 2.10
N LEU A 25 -14.89 43.97 2.91
CA LEU A 25 -14.31 42.71 3.40
C LEU A 25 -15.28 41.91 4.29
N ILE A 26 -16.06 42.59 5.12
CA ILE A 26 -17.09 41.95 5.96
C ILE A 26 -18.16 41.30 5.07
N LEU A 27 -18.68 42.03 4.08
CA LEU A 27 -19.67 41.51 3.12
C LEU A 27 -19.14 40.27 2.38
N GLN A 28 -17.90 40.31 1.90
CA GLN A 28 -17.25 39.16 1.24
C GLN A 28 -17.12 37.95 2.19
N GLN A 29 -16.80 38.17 3.46
CA GLN A 29 -16.77 37.09 4.45
C GLN A 29 -18.17 36.49 4.69
N GLU A 30 -19.21 37.32 4.77
CA GLU A 30 -20.59 36.87 4.88
C GLU A 30 -21.02 36.01 3.67
N GLU A 31 -20.70 36.43 2.46
CA GLU A 31 -20.98 35.69 1.22
C GLU A 31 -20.27 34.33 1.20
N ILE A 32 -18.98 34.29 1.56
CA ILE A 32 -18.22 33.03 1.67
C ILE A 32 -18.85 32.11 2.71
N LYS A 33 -19.25 32.63 3.87
CA LYS A 33 -19.93 31.83 4.91
C LYS A 33 -21.25 31.25 4.40
N GLN A 34 -22.05 32.03 3.68
CA GLN A 34 -23.30 31.56 3.08
C GLN A 34 -23.05 30.50 2.00
N TYR A 35 -22.03 30.70 1.17
CA TYR A 35 -21.65 29.72 0.14
C TYR A 35 -21.19 28.39 0.76
N ILE A 36 -20.35 28.42 1.79
CA ILE A 36 -19.93 27.23 2.54
C ILE A 36 -21.14 26.53 3.17
N LYS A 37 -22.05 27.30 3.80
CA LYS A 37 -23.26 26.75 4.42
C LYS A 37 -24.15 26.06 3.39
N SER A 38 -24.40 26.68 2.24
CA SER A 38 -25.24 26.10 1.18
C SER A 38 -24.60 24.85 0.57
N THR A 39 -23.29 24.88 0.35
CA THR A 39 -22.52 23.75 -0.17
C THR A 39 -22.53 22.56 0.80
N ASN A 40 -22.32 22.81 2.10
CA ASN A 40 -22.41 21.78 3.14
C ASN A 40 -23.82 21.20 3.24
N SER A 41 -24.86 22.04 3.11
CA SER A 41 -26.26 21.59 3.11
C SER A 41 -26.54 20.64 1.93
N ARG A 42 -26.07 20.99 0.74
CA ARG A 42 -26.20 20.15 -0.46
C ARG A 42 -25.41 18.85 -0.33
N LEU A 43 -24.18 18.90 0.17
CA LEU A 43 -23.38 17.71 0.48
C LEU A 43 -24.10 16.79 1.47
N LEU A 44 -24.74 17.34 2.50
CA LEU A 44 -25.50 16.56 3.46
C LEU A 44 -26.71 15.87 2.83
N ILE A 45 -27.40 16.52 1.89
CA ILE A 45 -28.49 15.92 1.11
C ILE A 45 -27.94 14.78 0.24
N TYR A 46 -26.86 15.00 -0.51
CA TYR A 46 -26.22 13.95 -1.31
C TYR A 46 -25.77 12.75 -0.45
N GLN A 47 -25.25 13.03 0.75
CA GLN A 47 -24.77 12.00 1.67
C GLN A 47 -25.91 11.22 2.33
N LYS A 48 -26.99 11.89 2.76
CA LYS A 48 -28.09 11.25 3.50
C LYS A 48 -29.15 10.64 2.59
N GLU A 49 -29.57 11.37 1.56
CA GLU A 49 -30.71 10.96 0.71
C GLU A 49 -30.25 10.10 -0.46
N LEU A 50 -29.11 10.45 -1.08
CA LEU A 50 -28.60 9.75 -2.26
C LEU A 50 -27.51 8.71 -1.91
N LYS A 51 -27.13 8.63 -0.62
CA LYS A 51 -26.07 7.76 -0.09
C LYS A 51 -24.76 7.90 -0.86
N ILE A 52 -24.39 9.14 -1.18
CA ILE A 52 -23.15 9.45 -1.90
C ILE A 52 -22.09 9.92 -0.92
N LEU A 53 -21.00 9.17 -0.81
CA LEU A 53 -19.80 9.52 -0.07
C LEU A 53 -18.85 10.31 -0.97
N CYS A 54 -18.51 11.52 -0.57
CA CYS A 54 -17.46 12.32 -1.20
C CYS A 54 -16.21 12.29 -0.32
N CYS A 55 -15.18 11.57 -0.74
CA CYS A 55 -13.89 11.52 -0.07
C CYS A 55 -12.89 12.41 -0.81
N ASN A 56 -12.30 13.38 -0.12
CA ASN A 56 -11.12 14.07 -0.63
C ASN A 56 -9.91 13.15 -0.42
N TYR A 57 -9.50 12.47 -1.49
CA TYR A 57 -8.45 11.46 -1.43
C TYR A 57 -7.04 12.08 -1.41
N ILE A 58 -6.90 13.32 -1.93
CA ILE A 58 -5.63 14.06 -1.95
C ILE A 58 -5.91 15.56 -1.79
N ALA A 59 -5.80 16.07 -0.56
CA ALA A 59 -6.03 17.49 -0.23
C ALA A 59 -5.18 18.44 -1.09
N ALA A 60 -4.01 17.99 -1.58
CA ALA A 60 -3.11 18.77 -2.40
C ALA A 60 -3.49 18.90 -3.89
N GLN A 61 -4.46 18.11 -4.41
CA GLN A 61 -4.79 18.08 -5.85
C GLN A 61 -6.25 18.40 -6.19
N ASN A 62 -7.10 18.80 -5.22
CA ASN A 62 -8.53 19.06 -5.45
C ASN A 62 -9.29 17.89 -6.13
N LYS A 63 -8.80 16.65 -5.98
CA LYS A 63 -9.44 15.46 -6.55
C LYS A 63 -10.33 14.80 -5.50
N TRP A 64 -11.59 14.56 -5.88
CA TRP A 64 -12.60 13.95 -5.04
C TRP A 64 -12.96 12.58 -5.60
N MET A 65 -12.96 11.58 -4.73
CA MET A 65 -13.56 10.29 -5.01
C MET A 65 -15.03 10.35 -4.58
N ILE A 66 -15.93 10.02 -5.49
CA ILE A 66 -17.37 10.00 -5.24
C ILE A 66 -17.82 8.54 -5.32
N CYS A 67 -18.30 8.01 -4.19
CA CYS A 67 -18.72 6.62 -4.07
C CYS A 67 -20.19 6.57 -3.66
N LYS A 68 -20.98 5.68 -4.28
CA LYS A 68 -22.29 5.33 -3.77
C LYS A 68 -22.12 4.26 -2.69
N THR A 69 -22.72 4.47 -1.52
CA THR A 69 -22.71 3.53 -0.40
C THR A 69 -24.14 3.10 -0.09
N ASN A 70 -24.31 1.95 0.56
CA ASN A 70 -25.61 1.54 1.10
C ASN A 70 -25.74 1.86 2.59
N ILE A 71 -24.67 2.33 3.23
CA ILE A 71 -24.59 2.65 4.65
C ILE A 71 -25.27 4.01 4.90
N ASP A 72 -26.27 4.04 5.77
CA ASP A 72 -27.05 5.26 6.07
C ASP A 72 -26.26 6.31 6.86
N ASN A 73 -25.26 5.88 7.63
CA ASN A 73 -24.42 6.76 8.42
C ASN A 73 -23.13 7.13 7.66
N PHE A 74 -23.01 8.42 7.32
CA PHE A 74 -21.84 8.98 6.64
C PHE A 74 -20.54 8.80 7.42
N GLU A 75 -20.55 9.02 8.74
CA GLU A 75 -19.36 8.92 9.57
C GLU A 75 -18.86 7.46 9.61
N ILE A 76 -19.79 6.51 9.68
CA ILE A 76 -19.47 5.08 9.58
C ILE A 76 -18.91 4.77 8.19
N SER A 77 -19.54 5.25 7.13
CA SER A 77 -19.05 5.06 5.75
C SER A 77 -17.61 5.56 5.60
N TYR A 78 -17.34 6.79 6.04
CA TYR A 78 -16.00 7.37 5.98
C TYR A 78 -14.98 6.55 6.78
N LYS A 79 -15.34 6.13 8.01
CA LYS A 79 -14.48 5.26 8.84
C LYS A 79 -14.18 3.93 8.15
N VAL A 80 -15.17 3.30 7.53
CA VAL A 80 -15.00 2.05 6.77
C VAL A 80 -14.05 2.26 5.59
N PHE A 81 -14.21 3.31 4.80
CA PHE A 81 -13.30 3.60 3.68
C PHE A 81 -11.88 3.94 4.14
N ALA A 82 -11.74 4.71 5.22
CA ALA A 82 -10.44 5.05 5.79
C ALA A 82 -9.75 3.83 6.42
N TYR A 83 -10.52 2.87 6.92
CA TYR A 83 -10.02 1.58 7.39
C TYR A 83 -9.58 0.72 6.20
N ALA A 84 -10.46 0.52 5.22
CA ALA A 84 -10.20 -0.27 4.03
C ALA A 84 -8.98 0.25 3.23
N SER A 85 -8.82 1.57 3.10
CA SER A 85 -7.66 2.13 2.38
C SER A 85 -6.31 1.85 3.04
N LYS A 86 -6.30 1.55 4.35
CA LYS A 86 -5.10 1.17 5.10
C LYS A 86 -4.88 -0.33 5.16
N ASN A 87 -5.93 -1.13 4.99
CA ASN A 87 -5.93 -2.58 5.17
C ASN A 87 -6.20 -3.36 3.87
N ILE A 88 -6.22 -2.70 2.71
CA ILE A 88 -6.23 -3.38 1.40
C ILE A 88 -4.85 -3.26 0.80
N TYR A 89 -4.28 -4.39 0.41
CA TYR A 89 -2.94 -4.48 -0.14
C TYR A 89 -2.94 -5.08 -1.54
N LEU A 90 -1.96 -4.70 -2.35
CA LEU A 90 -1.77 -5.21 -3.71
C LEU A 90 -0.36 -5.76 -3.89
N VAL A 91 -0.29 -7.03 -4.28
CA VAL A 91 0.92 -7.80 -4.52
C VAL A 91 0.93 -8.19 -6.00
N THR A 92 1.99 -7.83 -6.72
CA THR A 92 2.00 -7.98 -8.19
C THR A 92 3.39 -8.21 -8.74
N PRO A 93 3.54 -8.87 -9.91
CA PRO A 93 4.80 -8.87 -10.61
C PRO A 93 5.17 -7.48 -11.14
N PRO A 94 6.47 -7.23 -11.36
CA PRO A 94 6.96 -5.93 -11.82
C PRO A 94 6.57 -5.59 -13.27
N THR A 95 6.15 -6.60 -14.03
CA THR A 95 5.77 -6.49 -15.43
C THR A 95 4.30 -6.13 -15.62
N GLN A 96 3.54 -5.86 -14.55
CA GLN A 96 2.12 -5.53 -14.68
C GLN A 96 1.86 -4.05 -14.87
N MET A 97 0.89 -3.75 -15.74
CA MET A 97 0.41 -2.40 -15.95
C MET A 97 -0.68 -2.03 -14.95
N PHE A 98 -0.37 -1.14 -14.02
CA PHE A 98 -1.40 -0.59 -13.13
C PHE A 98 -2.35 0.35 -13.89
N LEU A 99 -3.63 -0.03 -13.98
CA LEU A 99 -4.65 0.72 -14.73
C LEU A 99 -4.85 2.15 -14.21
N PHE A 100 -4.66 2.35 -12.91
CA PHE A 100 -4.82 3.63 -12.22
C PHE A 100 -3.67 4.62 -12.46
N LEU A 101 -2.62 4.23 -13.19
CA LEU A 101 -1.56 5.16 -13.58
C LEU A 101 -2.00 6.07 -14.72
N ASP A 102 -1.43 7.28 -14.72
CA ASP A 102 -1.62 8.24 -15.80
C ASP A 102 -1.16 7.64 -17.15
N ARG A 103 -1.85 8.02 -18.24
CA ARG A 103 -1.58 7.51 -19.59
C ARG A 103 -0.11 7.68 -20.00
N GLU A 104 0.50 8.81 -19.64
CA GLU A 104 1.91 9.10 -19.93
C GLU A 104 2.87 8.17 -19.19
N ILE A 105 2.51 7.69 -18.00
CA ILE A 105 3.30 6.67 -17.30
C ILE A 105 3.11 5.32 -17.98
N LYS A 106 1.87 4.94 -18.30
CA LYS A 106 1.57 3.66 -18.96
C LYS A 106 2.31 3.48 -20.29
N LYS A 107 2.41 4.53 -21.11
CA LYS A 107 3.19 4.52 -22.37
C LYS A 107 4.67 4.17 -22.19
N LEU A 108 5.25 4.43 -21.02
CA LEU A 108 6.65 4.10 -20.76
C LEU A 108 6.86 2.59 -20.67
N MET A 109 5.82 1.81 -20.39
CA MET A 109 5.94 0.36 -20.30
C MET A 109 6.48 -0.26 -21.60
N ASP A 110 6.02 0.23 -22.75
CA ASP A 110 6.43 -0.29 -24.07
C ASP A 110 7.75 0.34 -24.57
N GLY A 111 7.98 1.63 -24.26
CA GLY A 111 9.07 2.41 -24.85
C GLY A 111 10.31 2.62 -23.95
N ASN A 112 10.15 2.54 -22.63
CA ASN A 112 11.22 2.76 -21.65
C ASN A 112 10.85 2.14 -20.29
N PHE A 113 10.96 0.81 -20.21
CA PHE A 113 10.58 0.04 -19.03
C PHE A 113 11.33 0.48 -17.75
N ALA A 114 12.59 0.90 -17.87
CA ALA A 114 13.36 1.39 -16.73
C ALA A 114 12.73 2.65 -16.11
N ASP A 115 12.30 3.61 -16.93
CA ASP A 115 11.61 4.81 -16.45
C ASP A 115 10.21 4.51 -15.94
N TYR A 116 9.49 3.61 -16.60
CA TYR A 116 8.21 3.09 -16.09
C TYR A 116 8.38 2.58 -14.66
N TYR A 117 9.36 1.71 -14.48
CA TYR A 117 9.68 1.10 -13.20
C TYR A 117 10.07 2.13 -12.13
N ASN A 118 10.93 3.09 -12.46
CA ASN A 118 11.32 4.15 -11.54
C ASN A 118 10.12 4.97 -11.05
N LYS A 119 9.16 5.25 -11.94
CA LYS A 119 7.91 5.95 -11.57
C LYS A 119 7.01 5.09 -10.70
N VAL A 120 6.84 3.81 -11.02
CA VAL A 120 6.08 2.85 -10.18
C VAL A 120 6.69 2.77 -8.78
N ASN A 121 8.01 2.62 -8.66
CA ASN A 121 8.68 2.55 -7.37
C ASN A 121 8.56 3.87 -6.58
N ALA A 122 8.57 5.02 -7.26
CA ALA A 122 8.32 6.32 -6.61
C ALA A 122 6.89 6.45 -6.07
N ILE A 123 5.90 5.90 -6.77
CA ILE A 123 4.50 5.84 -6.31
C ILE A 123 4.38 4.89 -5.13
N ARG A 124 4.97 3.70 -5.21
CA ARG A 124 5.02 2.72 -4.12
C ARG A 124 5.61 3.30 -2.83
N LYS A 125 6.69 4.09 -2.91
CA LYS A 125 7.24 4.77 -1.72
C LYS A 125 6.24 5.70 -1.02
N LYS A 126 5.17 6.12 -1.71
CA LYS A 126 4.07 6.93 -1.15
C LYS A 126 2.85 6.10 -0.74
N ILE A 127 2.74 4.87 -1.24
CA ILE A 127 1.62 3.96 -0.99
C ILE A 127 2.18 2.69 -0.35
N ALA A 128 2.13 2.60 0.97
CA ALA A 128 2.69 1.48 1.73
C ALA A 128 2.05 0.12 1.38
N ASN A 129 0.86 0.15 0.80
CA ASN A 129 0.02 -1.01 0.55
C ASN A 129 0.34 -1.76 -0.76
N ILE A 130 1.43 -1.43 -1.45
CA ILE A 130 1.82 -2.08 -2.72
C ILE A 130 3.15 -2.83 -2.54
N TYR A 131 3.15 -4.13 -2.87
CA TYR A 131 4.34 -4.99 -2.94
C TYR A 131 4.57 -5.51 -4.35
N ILE A 132 5.84 -5.52 -4.78
CA ILE A 132 6.26 -5.97 -6.10
C ILE A 132 7.27 -7.11 -5.93
N TYR A 133 6.98 -8.28 -6.50
CA TYR A 133 7.79 -9.49 -6.34
C TYR A 133 9.24 -9.35 -6.81
N ASN A 134 10.09 -10.25 -6.28
CA ASN A 134 11.50 -10.52 -6.64
C ASN A 134 12.44 -9.35 -6.39
N GLN A 135 12.13 -8.19 -6.96
CA GLN A 135 12.90 -6.96 -6.85
C GLN A 135 12.95 -6.41 -5.43
N LEU A 136 11.88 -6.61 -4.65
CA LEU A 136 11.79 -6.11 -3.28
C LEU A 136 11.97 -7.22 -2.23
N SER A 137 12.13 -8.48 -2.64
CA SER A 137 12.24 -9.60 -1.71
C SER A 137 13.40 -9.40 -0.74
N ILE A 138 14.60 -9.06 -1.24
CA ILE A 138 15.77 -8.79 -0.40
C ILE A 138 15.52 -7.57 0.51
N ILE A 139 14.83 -6.54 0.02
CA ILE A 139 14.50 -5.35 0.83
C ILE A 139 13.55 -5.74 1.96
N ALA A 140 12.51 -6.52 1.68
CA ALA A 140 11.54 -7.00 2.65
C ALA A 140 12.19 -7.90 3.71
N ILE A 141 13.05 -8.84 3.30
CA ILE A 141 13.80 -9.72 4.21
C ILE A 141 14.69 -8.89 5.14
N LYS A 142 15.45 -7.93 4.60
CA LYS A 142 16.29 -7.04 5.42
C LYS A 142 15.47 -6.20 6.39
N HIS A 143 14.33 -5.69 5.93
CA HIS A 143 13.42 -4.93 6.78
C HIS A 143 12.85 -5.78 7.91
N ALA A 144 12.44 -7.03 7.61
CA ALA A 144 11.97 -8.00 8.61
C ALA A 144 13.03 -8.22 9.71
N PHE A 145 14.29 -8.48 9.35
CA PHE A 145 15.36 -8.61 10.35
C PHE A 145 15.59 -7.33 11.17
N LYS A 146 15.58 -6.16 10.54
CA LYS A 146 15.74 -4.88 11.27
C LYS A 146 14.63 -4.65 12.29
N GLN A 147 13.40 -5.04 11.96
CA GLN A 147 12.28 -4.96 12.90
C GLN A 147 12.34 -6.02 14.00
N ALA A 148 12.65 -7.27 13.66
CA ALA A 148 12.83 -8.33 14.65
C ALA A 148 13.87 -7.90 15.70
N ARG A 149 14.98 -7.31 15.25
CA ARG A 149 15.99 -6.69 16.13
C ARG A 149 15.42 -5.58 17.02
N GLU A 150 14.61 -4.69 16.46
CA GLU A 150 13.99 -3.59 17.22
C GLU A 150 13.02 -4.12 18.26
N GLN A 151 12.25 -5.15 17.91
CA GLN A 151 11.33 -5.82 18.83
C GLN A 151 12.09 -6.55 19.94
N ASP A 152 13.17 -7.25 19.60
CA ASP A 152 14.07 -7.86 20.60
C ASP A 152 14.64 -6.80 21.55
N PHE A 153 15.09 -5.65 21.03
CA PHE A 153 15.60 -4.56 21.86
C PHE A 153 14.51 -3.99 22.79
N LYS A 154 13.29 -3.78 22.28
CA LYS A 154 12.16 -3.32 23.06
C LYS A 154 11.80 -4.32 24.17
N THR A 155 11.66 -5.60 23.82
CA THR A 155 11.36 -6.67 24.78
C THR A 155 12.44 -6.76 25.86
N ALA A 156 13.73 -6.66 25.49
CA ALA A 156 14.85 -6.68 26.41
C ALA A 156 14.84 -5.50 27.40
N LEU A 157 14.33 -4.33 27.00
CA LEU A 157 14.18 -3.18 27.91
C LEU A 157 12.97 -3.33 28.85
N GLU A 158 11.96 -4.10 28.45
CA GLU A 158 10.74 -4.33 29.21
C GLU A 158 10.86 -5.52 30.19
N ASN A 159 11.79 -6.45 29.94
CA ASN A 159 12.00 -7.63 30.77
C ASN A 159 13.11 -7.42 31.82
N ASP A 160 12.93 -8.00 33.01
CA ASP A 160 13.89 -7.88 34.11
C ASP A 160 15.17 -8.71 33.88
N ASN A 161 15.15 -9.62 32.90
CA ASN A 161 16.24 -10.54 32.58
C ASN A 161 17.11 -10.08 31.40
N LEU A 162 16.81 -8.95 30.75
CA LEU A 162 17.49 -8.43 29.56
C LEU A 162 17.61 -9.46 28.43
N GLU A 163 16.61 -10.34 28.30
CA GLU A 163 16.60 -11.38 27.26
C GLU A 163 16.40 -10.75 25.88
N TYR A 164 17.24 -11.18 24.91
CA TYR A 164 17.34 -10.59 23.58
C TYR A 164 17.60 -11.67 22.52
N GLY A 165 17.04 -11.47 21.33
CA GLY A 165 17.34 -12.28 20.14
C GLY A 165 16.30 -13.35 19.81
N THR A 166 15.20 -13.42 20.57
CA THR A 166 14.12 -14.39 20.37
C THR A 166 13.40 -14.17 19.04
N GLU A 167 13.08 -12.92 18.71
CA GLU A 167 12.40 -12.57 17.46
C GLU A 167 13.32 -12.77 16.25
N LEU A 168 14.59 -12.37 16.35
CA LEU A 168 15.58 -12.60 15.30
C LEU A 168 15.77 -14.10 15.03
N LYS A 169 15.87 -14.91 16.10
CA LYS A 169 16.04 -16.35 15.99
C LYS A 169 14.79 -17.00 15.38
N GLY A 170 13.60 -16.63 15.85
CA GLY A 170 12.34 -17.13 15.29
C GLY A 170 12.19 -16.82 13.81
N LEU A 171 12.49 -15.57 13.41
CA LEU A 171 12.42 -15.18 11.99
C LEU A 171 13.43 -15.95 11.12
N ALA A 172 14.65 -16.18 11.62
CA ALA A 172 15.65 -16.97 10.90
C ALA A 172 15.24 -18.45 10.77
N GLU A 173 14.60 -19.01 11.81
CA GLU A 173 14.05 -20.37 11.80
C GLU A 173 12.88 -20.50 10.82
N ASP A 174 11.97 -19.54 10.78
CA ASP A 174 10.90 -19.49 9.78
C ASP A 174 11.48 -19.50 8.36
N PHE A 175 12.44 -18.61 8.08
CA PHE A 175 13.09 -18.53 6.77
C PHE A 175 13.80 -19.83 6.39
N HIS A 176 14.45 -20.49 7.35
CA HIS A 176 15.06 -21.80 7.15
C HIS A 176 14.03 -22.86 6.73
N GLN A 177 12.86 -22.89 7.39
CA GLN A 177 11.76 -23.78 7.03
C GLN A 177 11.21 -23.47 5.63
N PHE A 178 11.05 -22.19 5.29
CA PHE A 178 10.58 -21.78 3.95
C PHE A 178 11.46 -22.26 2.81
N LEU A 179 12.76 -22.38 3.05
CA LEU A 179 13.75 -22.76 2.05
C LEU A 179 14.06 -24.26 2.06
N GLY A 180 13.21 -25.09 2.67
CA GLY A 180 13.34 -26.55 2.61
C GLY A 180 14.36 -27.13 3.60
N ASN A 181 14.74 -26.39 4.64
CA ASN A 181 15.63 -26.81 5.72
C ASN A 181 17.09 -27.15 5.32
N ASP A 182 17.53 -26.83 4.09
CA ASP A 182 18.94 -26.96 3.70
C ASP A 182 19.66 -25.61 3.56
N LYS A 183 18.90 -24.50 3.56
CA LYS A 183 19.43 -23.13 3.45
C LYS A 183 19.09 -22.30 4.68
N TYR A 184 20.04 -21.49 5.11
CA TYR A 184 19.96 -20.59 6.25
C TYR A 184 20.10 -19.16 5.76
N ILE A 185 19.30 -18.25 6.32
CA ILE A 185 19.42 -16.82 6.05
C ILE A 185 19.61 -16.10 7.36
N LYS A 186 20.63 -15.24 7.40
CA LYS A 186 20.90 -14.34 8.52
C LYS A 186 21.23 -12.94 8.00
N PRO A 187 20.99 -11.88 8.79
CA PRO A 187 21.45 -10.56 8.41
C PRO A 187 22.97 -10.46 8.54
N SER A 188 23.58 -9.59 7.75
CA SER A 188 24.97 -9.16 7.99
C SER A 188 25.10 -8.45 9.34
N PRO A 189 26.31 -8.35 9.92
CA PRO A 189 26.52 -7.64 11.19
C PRO A 189 26.02 -6.19 11.18
N ASP A 190 26.08 -5.51 10.04
CA ASP A 190 25.59 -4.15 9.83
C ASP A 190 24.09 -4.07 9.42
N MET A 191 23.43 -5.22 9.27
CA MET A 191 22.04 -5.40 8.85
C MET A 191 21.71 -4.80 7.46
N ASN A 192 22.70 -4.49 6.62
CA ASN A 192 22.47 -3.87 5.31
C ASN A 192 22.44 -4.87 4.15
N SER A 193 22.91 -6.09 4.37
CA SER A 193 22.80 -7.23 3.47
C SER A 193 22.24 -8.45 4.21
N ILE A 194 21.99 -9.51 3.45
CA ILE A 194 21.69 -10.84 3.99
C ILE A 194 22.84 -11.77 3.60
N ILE A 195 23.10 -12.74 4.44
CA ILE A 195 24.02 -13.85 4.20
C ILE A 195 23.14 -15.10 4.04
N VAL A 196 23.36 -15.83 2.96
CA VAL A 196 22.66 -17.08 2.66
C VAL A 196 23.69 -18.20 2.73
N GLU A 197 23.44 -19.23 3.52
CA GLU A 197 24.32 -20.38 3.66
C GLU A 197 23.55 -21.66 3.34
N ARG A 198 24.12 -22.54 2.52
CA ARG A 198 23.56 -23.87 2.27
C ARG A 198 24.37 -24.93 2.98
N LYS A 199 23.69 -25.81 3.70
CA LYS A 199 24.28 -26.96 4.36
C LYS A 199 24.53 -28.07 3.34
N ILE A 200 25.79 -28.47 3.20
CA ILE A 200 26.21 -29.60 2.35
C ILE A 200 26.35 -30.88 3.16
N SER A 201 26.86 -30.77 4.40
CA SER A 201 27.00 -31.88 5.34
C SER A 201 26.79 -31.39 6.79
N GLU A 202 26.89 -32.27 7.79
CA GLU A 202 26.63 -31.89 9.19
C GLU A 202 27.47 -30.69 9.67
N ASN A 203 28.69 -30.52 9.16
CA ASN A 203 29.64 -29.48 9.59
C ASN A 203 30.14 -28.60 8.43
N GLU A 204 29.51 -28.66 7.25
CA GLU A 204 29.97 -27.93 6.07
C GLU A 204 28.86 -27.09 5.47
N PHE A 205 29.17 -25.80 5.33
CA PHE A 205 28.29 -24.79 4.75
C PHE A 205 29.03 -24.08 3.62
N ILE A 206 28.30 -23.77 2.55
CA ILE A 206 28.75 -22.83 1.52
C ILE A 206 27.90 -21.57 1.60
N GLU A 207 28.55 -20.42 1.50
CA GLU A 207 27.85 -19.17 1.30
C GLU A 207 27.32 -19.13 -0.14
N LEU A 208 26.07 -18.71 -0.28
CA LEU A 208 25.40 -18.52 -1.55
C LEU A 208 25.23 -17.03 -1.81
N GLU A 209 25.45 -16.62 -3.06
CA GLU A 209 25.03 -15.31 -3.52
C GLU A 209 23.49 -15.24 -3.56
N PRO A 210 22.86 -14.08 -3.31
CA PRO A 210 21.41 -13.95 -3.36
C PRO A 210 20.80 -14.40 -4.69
N GLU A 211 21.52 -14.27 -5.80
CA GLU A 211 21.14 -14.72 -7.15
C GLU A 211 21.07 -16.25 -7.28
N GLU A 212 21.71 -16.99 -6.37
CA GLU A 212 21.68 -18.46 -6.32
C GLU A 212 20.43 -19.00 -5.60
N LEU A 213 19.66 -18.12 -4.94
CA LEU A 213 18.28 -18.44 -4.55
C LEU A 213 17.40 -18.44 -5.80
N SER A 214 16.57 -19.46 -5.94
CA SER A 214 15.63 -19.52 -7.06
C SER A 214 14.65 -18.34 -6.99
N HIS A 215 14.15 -17.92 -8.15
CA HIS A 215 13.14 -16.87 -8.23
C HIS A 215 11.90 -17.18 -7.38
N GLY A 216 11.50 -18.45 -7.31
CA GLY A 216 10.41 -18.89 -6.44
C GLY A 216 10.73 -18.75 -4.96
N GLU A 217 11.93 -19.12 -4.52
CA GLU A 217 12.36 -18.97 -3.11
C GLU A 217 12.33 -17.50 -2.69
N LEU A 218 12.96 -16.62 -3.48
CA LEU A 218 12.99 -15.19 -3.20
C LEU A 218 11.58 -14.59 -3.19
N LYS A 219 10.72 -14.98 -4.13
CA LYS A 219 9.35 -14.50 -4.19
C LYS A 219 8.57 -14.87 -2.93
N LYS A 220 8.58 -16.16 -2.57
CA LYS A 220 7.86 -16.72 -1.43
C LYS A 220 8.35 -16.11 -0.12
N LEU A 221 9.66 -16.14 0.07
CA LEU A 221 10.32 -15.61 1.26
C LEU A 221 10.10 -14.10 1.41
N GLY A 222 10.25 -13.35 0.32
CA GLY A 222 10.01 -11.91 0.31
C GLY A 222 8.57 -11.54 0.63
N LEU A 223 7.60 -12.31 0.10
CA LEU A 223 6.18 -12.13 0.40
C LEU A 223 5.88 -12.42 1.88
N TYR A 224 6.37 -13.55 2.40
CA TYR A 224 6.23 -13.89 3.82
C TYR A 224 6.84 -12.81 4.72
N ALA A 225 8.10 -12.44 4.45
CA ALA A 225 8.81 -11.39 5.17
C ALA A 225 8.05 -10.08 5.14
N TRP A 226 7.48 -9.69 3.99
CA TRP A 226 6.71 -8.46 3.85
C TRP A 226 5.39 -8.48 4.64
N ILE A 227 4.67 -9.60 4.65
CA ILE A 227 3.42 -9.76 5.43
C ILE A 227 3.72 -9.68 6.93
N LYS A 228 4.70 -10.46 7.41
CA LYS A 228 5.08 -10.48 8.82
C LYS A 228 5.64 -9.14 9.29
N TYR A 229 6.58 -8.56 8.54
CA TYR A 229 7.19 -7.25 8.85
C TYR A 229 6.17 -6.12 8.93
N ASN A 230 5.18 -6.08 8.04
CA ASN A 230 4.17 -5.02 8.12
C ASN A 230 3.07 -5.33 9.15
N ASN A 231 3.19 -6.42 9.90
CA ASN A 231 2.18 -6.93 10.82
C ASN A 231 0.78 -6.97 10.16
N ILE A 232 0.74 -7.40 8.90
CA ILE A 232 -0.49 -7.37 8.10
C ILE A 232 -1.43 -8.43 8.65
N ASN A 233 -2.49 -7.97 9.30
CA ASN A 233 -3.58 -8.76 9.86
C ASN A 233 -4.89 -7.96 9.67
N ASP A 234 -6.02 -8.64 9.76
CA ASP A 234 -7.36 -8.09 9.50
C ASP A 234 -7.41 -7.27 8.19
N SER A 235 -6.78 -7.83 7.15
CA SER A 235 -6.53 -7.13 5.89
C SER A 235 -6.96 -7.96 4.68
N ILE A 236 -7.25 -7.28 3.58
CA ILE A 236 -7.49 -7.90 2.27
C ILE A 236 -6.21 -7.79 1.46
N ILE A 237 -5.65 -8.92 1.03
CA ILE A 237 -4.44 -8.96 0.22
C ILE A 237 -4.81 -9.46 -1.18
N LEU A 238 -4.72 -8.56 -2.15
CA LEU A 238 -4.92 -8.83 -3.56
C LEU A 238 -3.58 -9.28 -4.14
N ILE A 239 -3.53 -10.47 -4.73
CA ILE A 239 -2.31 -11.06 -5.24
C ILE A 239 -2.50 -11.46 -6.69
N ASP A 240 -1.71 -10.87 -7.57
CA ASP A 240 -1.66 -11.23 -8.98
C ASP A 240 -0.53 -12.23 -9.24
N GLU A 241 -0.76 -13.21 -10.13
CA GLU A 241 0.25 -14.12 -10.69
C GLU A 241 1.13 -14.77 -9.61
N ILE A 242 0.52 -15.26 -8.53
CA ILE A 242 1.24 -15.82 -7.37
C ILE A 242 2.03 -17.08 -7.75
N GLU A 243 1.56 -17.85 -8.72
CA GLU A 243 2.17 -19.07 -9.23
C GLU A 243 3.47 -18.82 -10.01
N ASN A 244 3.66 -17.60 -10.53
CA ASN A 244 4.76 -17.35 -11.45
C ASN A 244 6.12 -17.56 -10.75
N GLY A 245 6.93 -18.46 -11.29
CA GLY A 245 8.23 -18.86 -10.74
C GLY A 245 8.19 -19.96 -9.68
N PHE A 246 7.01 -20.50 -9.34
CA PHE A 246 6.88 -21.61 -8.38
C PHE A 246 6.87 -22.98 -9.07
N HIS A 247 7.55 -23.95 -8.45
CA HIS A 247 7.37 -25.37 -8.78
C HIS A 247 5.90 -25.80 -8.48
N PRO A 248 5.31 -26.74 -9.24
CA PRO A 248 3.93 -27.19 -9.01
C PRO A 248 3.62 -27.51 -7.54
N ASP A 249 4.50 -28.22 -6.83
CA ASP A 249 4.30 -28.55 -5.40
C ASP A 249 4.13 -27.30 -4.53
N TRP A 250 4.80 -26.20 -4.86
CA TRP A 250 4.64 -24.93 -4.15
C TRP A 250 3.37 -24.22 -4.54
N GLN A 251 2.92 -24.34 -5.79
CA GLN A 251 1.62 -23.81 -6.23
C GLN A 251 0.46 -24.52 -5.50
N TYR A 252 0.59 -25.82 -5.23
CA TYR A 252 -0.37 -26.57 -4.40
C TYR A 252 -0.40 -26.09 -2.95
N ASN A 253 0.78 -25.85 -2.36
CA ASN A 253 0.88 -25.56 -0.93
C ASN A 253 0.69 -24.08 -0.56
N ILE A 254 0.92 -23.14 -1.49
CA ILE A 254 0.94 -21.70 -1.19
C ILE A 254 -0.36 -21.19 -0.58
N VAL A 255 -1.51 -21.75 -0.96
CA VAL A 255 -2.81 -21.34 -0.42
C VAL A 255 -2.89 -21.61 1.09
N ASN A 256 -2.47 -22.80 1.51
CA ASN A 256 -2.48 -23.18 2.93
C ASN A 256 -1.48 -22.36 3.74
N GLU A 257 -0.33 -22.05 3.14
CA GLU A 257 0.69 -21.22 3.77
C GLU A 257 0.20 -19.77 3.93
N LEU A 258 -0.41 -19.17 2.92
CA LEU A 258 -0.97 -17.81 3.04
C LEU A 258 -1.94 -17.69 4.21
N VAL A 259 -2.83 -18.67 4.37
CA VAL A 259 -3.77 -18.73 5.51
C VAL A 259 -3.06 -18.79 6.85
N SER A 260 -1.85 -19.37 6.93
CA SER A 260 -1.09 -19.46 8.17
C SER A 260 -0.23 -18.22 8.45
N TRP A 261 -0.11 -17.27 7.51
CA TRP A 261 0.79 -16.12 7.66
C TRP A 261 0.17 -14.94 8.41
N GLY A 262 -1.14 -14.94 8.63
CA GLY A 262 -1.86 -13.96 9.43
C GLY A 262 -3.36 -14.09 9.22
N ASP A 263 -4.15 -13.39 10.04
CA ASP A 263 -5.61 -13.38 9.89
C ASP A 263 -6.01 -12.42 8.77
N ASN A 264 -5.88 -12.87 7.52
CA ASN A 264 -6.09 -12.06 6.33
C ASN A 264 -7.02 -12.75 5.33
N GLN A 265 -7.73 -11.95 4.54
CA GLN A 265 -8.45 -12.44 3.37
C GLN A 265 -7.58 -12.27 2.12
N TYR A 266 -7.41 -13.36 1.37
CA TYR A 266 -6.62 -13.36 0.14
C TYR A 266 -7.53 -13.44 -1.09
N LEU A 267 -7.30 -12.57 -2.08
CA LEU A 267 -7.90 -12.69 -3.41
C LEU A 267 -6.78 -12.88 -4.42
N LEU A 268 -6.75 -14.05 -5.06
CA LEU A 268 -5.68 -14.45 -5.97
C LEU A 268 -6.21 -14.39 -7.40
N ALA A 269 -5.51 -13.66 -8.26
CA ALA A 269 -5.65 -13.78 -9.72
C ALA A 269 -4.56 -14.73 -10.21
N THR A 270 -4.96 -15.79 -10.89
CA THR A 270 -4.05 -16.88 -11.28
C THR A 270 -4.53 -17.57 -12.55
N HIS A 271 -3.57 -18.12 -13.29
CA HIS A 271 -3.77 -19.07 -14.37
C HIS A 271 -3.39 -20.50 -13.96
N SER A 272 -2.96 -20.72 -12.72
CA SER A 272 -2.57 -22.04 -12.22
C SER A 272 -3.77 -22.93 -11.91
N PHE A 273 -3.88 -24.03 -12.65
CA PHE A 273 -4.84 -25.08 -12.35
C PHE A 273 -4.57 -25.72 -10.99
N TYR A 274 -3.30 -25.97 -10.65
CA TYR A 274 -2.89 -26.59 -9.38
C TYR A 274 -3.33 -25.77 -8.16
N LEU A 275 -3.25 -24.44 -8.24
CA LEU A 275 -3.73 -23.56 -7.19
C LEU A 275 -5.25 -23.62 -7.03
N CYS A 276 -5.98 -23.72 -8.14
CA CYS A 276 -7.44 -23.83 -8.12
C CYS A 276 -7.92 -25.18 -7.57
N GLU A 277 -7.19 -26.28 -7.82
CA GLU A 277 -7.59 -27.62 -7.37
C GLU A 277 -7.62 -27.80 -5.86
N VAL A 278 -6.78 -27.05 -5.12
CA VAL A 278 -6.76 -27.12 -3.64
C VAL A 278 -7.89 -26.32 -3.00
N LEU A 279 -8.57 -25.46 -3.76
CA LEU A 279 -9.66 -24.63 -3.29
C LEU A 279 -11.00 -25.32 -3.53
N THR A 280 -11.92 -25.13 -2.58
CA THR A 280 -13.32 -25.54 -2.81
C THR A 280 -13.92 -24.73 -3.96
N PRO A 281 -14.83 -25.29 -4.79
CA PRO A 281 -15.44 -24.57 -5.90
C PRO A 281 -16.09 -23.23 -5.54
N ALA A 282 -16.57 -23.05 -4.31
CA ALA A 282 -17.15 -21.79 -3.83
C ALA A 282 -16.14 -20.63 -3.75
N HIS A 283 -14.84 -20.94 -3.68
CA HIS A 283 -13.74 -19.98 -3.59
C HIS A 283 -13.00 -19.78 -4.92
N VAL A 284 -13.42 -20.48 -5.98
CA VAL A 284 -12.85 -20.34 -7.32
C VAL A 284 -13.87 -19.64 -8.22
N LYS A 285 -13.49 -18.49 -8.76
CA LYS A 285 -14.32 -17.77 -9.73
C LYS A 285 -13.63 -17.72 -11.08
N GLU A 286 -14.09 -18.55 -11.99
CA GLU A 286 -13.67 -18.49 -13.38
C GLU A 286 -14.24 -17.24 -14.06
N ILE A 287 -13.37 -16.51 -14.75
CA ILE A 287 -13.71 -15.33 -15.53
C ILE A 287 -13.47 -15.70 -16.99
N GLU A 288 -14.54 -15.80 -17.77
CA GLU A 288 -14.42 -16.01 -19.21
C GLU A 288 -13.72 -14.80 -19.85
N PRO A 289 -12.75 -15.01 -20.75
CA PRO A 289 -12.16 -13.92 -21.49
C PRO A 289 -13.26 -13.22 -22.29
N LYS A 290 -13.43 -11.91 -22.03
CA LYS A 290 -14.28 -11.06 -22.87
C LYS A 290 -13.62 -10.94 -24.23
N MET A 291 -13.97 -11.83 -25.15
CA MET A 291 -13.68 -11.66 -26.56
C MET A 291 -14.38 -10.37 -26.99
N LEU A 292 -13.63 -9.29 -27.22
CA LEU A 292 -14.14 -8.14 -27.94
C LEU A 292 -14.62 -8.68 -29.28
N ASN A 293 -15.93 -8.61 -29.54
CA ASN A 293 -16.45 -8.95 -30.84
C ASN A 293 -15.80 -7.97 -31.82
N PRO A 294 -14.99 -8.41 -32.80
CA PRO A 294 -14.35 -7.49 -33.75
C PRO A 294 -15.36 -6.71 -34.61
N ASN A 295 -16.65 -7.05 -34.50
CA ASN A 295 -17.78 -6.41 -35.17
C ASN A 295 -18.65 -5.55 -34.24
N SER A 296 -18.28 -5.31 -32.97
CA SER A 296 -18.99 -4.31 -32.15
C SER A 296 -18.49 -2.93 -32.57
N GLU A 297 -19.23 -2.29 -33.48
CA GLU A 297 -19.03 -0.91 -33.90
C GLU A 297 -19.08 0.03 -32.68
N GLU A 298 -18.05 0.89 -32.56
CA GLU A 298 -18.05 2.08 -31.68
C GLU A 298 -19.01 3.16 -32.20
#